data_AF-A0A848CWL5-F1
#
_entry.id   AF-A0A848CWL5-F1
#
_cell.length_a   1.000
_cell.length_b   1.000
_cell.length_c   1.000
_cell.angle_alpha   90.00
_cell.angle_beta   90.00
_cell.angle_gamma   90.00
#
_symmetry.space_group_name_H-M   'P 1'
#
loop_
_entity.id
_entity.type
_entity.pdbx_description
1 polymer ?
#
loop_
_entity_poly.entity_id
_entity_poly.type
_entity_poly.pdbx_seq_one_letter_code
_entity_poly.pdbx_strand_id
1 'polypeptide(L)'
;MRRQRIYQIRNTAAEIYLEKGMNMEMGDIARKAGLGRGTVYHYYNNKISLIEDLLIEAFEEAQKITMETLNTNESPLIRLEQYAKCQLGSWIKQPFVFILFKNLFQSKPIPIQNYDELLNNFQTHLYSPVT
;
A
#
# COMPACT_ATOMS: atom_id res chain seq x y z
N MET A 1 -20.61 4.20 3.22
CA MET A 1 -20.63 2.87 3.87
C MET A 1 -19.66 1.86 3.23
N ARG A 2 -19.79 1.49 1.94
CA ARG A 2 -18.92 0.47 1.29
C ARG A 2 -17.42 0.82 1.32
N ARG A 3 -17.04 2.01 0.82
CA ARG A 3 -15.63 2.47 0.77
C ARG A 3 -14.97 2.51 2.15
N GLN A 4 -15.69 3.01 3.15
CA GLN A 4 -15.20 3.06 4.53
C GLN A 4 -14.94 1.65 5.10
N ARG A 5 -15.79 0.67 4.74
CA ARG A 5 -15.59 -0.72 5.17
C ARG A 5 -14.38 -1.37 4.51
N ILE A 6 -14.19 -1.15 3.20
CA ILE A 6 -13.02 -1.62 2.47
C ILE A 6 -11.75 -1.04 3.09
N TYR A 7 -11.72 0.28 3.32
CA TYR A 7 -10.60 0.95 3.96
C TYR A 7 -10.30 0.37 5.36
N GLN A 8 -11.33 0.17 6.19
CA GLN A 8 -11.16 -0.44 7.52
C GLN A 8 -10.54 -1.84 7.43
N ILE A 9 -11.01 -2.67 6.49
CA ILE A 9 -10.50 -4.04 6.28
C ILE A 9 -9.04 -4.00 5.82
N ARG A 10 -8.72 -3.18 4.81
CA ARG A 10 -7.36 -3.04 4.27
C ARG A 10 -6.40 -2.48 5.33
N ASN A 11 -6.79 -1.43 6.05
CA ASN A 11 -5.95 -0.86 7.10
C ASN A 11 -5.67 -1.87 8.22
N THR A 12 -6.69 -2.59 8.67
CA THR A 12 -6.52 -3.64 9.69
C THR A 12 -5.60 -4.76 9.19
N ALA A 13 -5.74 -5.15 7.93
CA ALA A 13 -4.89 -6.15 7.31
C ALA A 13 -3.44 -5.68 7.15
N ALA A 14 -3.21 -4.40 6.82
CA ALA A 14 -1.87 -3.81 6.77
C ALA A 14 -1.15 -3.97 8.12
N GLU A 15 -1.83 -3.66 9.22
CA GLU A 15 -1.27 -3.80 10.56
C GLU A 15 -0.92 -5.25 10.89
N ILE A 16 -1.83 -6.20 10.63
CA ILE A 16 -1.58 -7.62 10.90
C ILE A 16 -0.48 -8.17 10.00
N TYR A 17 -0.43 -7.72 8.74
CA TYR A 17 0.63 -8.10 7.81
C TYR A 17 2.00 -7.60 8.28
N LEU A 18 2.09 -6.39 8.83
CA LEU A 18 3.35 -5.89 9.40
C LEU A 18 3.85 -6.73 10.58
N GLU A 19 2.92 -7.30 11.36
CA GLU A 19 3.24 -8.17 12.50
C GLU A 19 3.57 -9.62 12.07
N LYS A 20 2.80 -10.19 11.13
CA LYS A 20 2.81 -11.64 10.83
C LYS A 20 3.26 -12.01 9.41
N GLY A 21 3.43 -11.02 8.53
CA GLY A 21 3.61 -11.25 7.10
C GLY A 21 2.50 -12.10 6.48
N MET A 22 2.86 -13.01 5.57
CA MET A 22 1.90 -13.91 4.91
C MET A 22 1.23 -14.94 5.83
N ASN A 23 1.69 -15.09 7.08
CA ASN A 23 1.00 -15.90 8.09
C ASN A 23 -0.29 -15.24 8.61
N MET A 24 -0.60 -14.02 8.17
CA MET A 24 -1.90 -13.39 8.36
C MET A 24 -3.06 -14.28 7.89
N GLU A 25 -4.15 -14.26 8.66
CA GLU A 25 -5.41 -14.93 8.34
C GLU A 25 -6.58 -13.95 8.25
N MET A 26 -7.56 -14.27 7.41
CA MET A 26 -8.81 -13.49 7.28
C MET A 26 -9.58 -13.39 8.60
N GLY A 27 -9.46 -14.42 9.45
CA GLY A 27 -10.07 -14.42 10.79
C GLY A 27 -9.45 -13.42 11.76
N ASP A 28 -8.14 -13.20 11.67
CA ASP A 28 -7.46 -12.19 12.49
C ASP A 28 -7.89 -10.78 12.08
N ILE A 29 -8.03 -10.54 10.77
CA ILE A 29 -8.54 -9.27 10.23
C ILE A 29 -9.95 -8.99 10.73
N ALA A 30 -10.85 -9.98 10.62
CA ALA A 30 -12.22 -9.84 11.12
C ALA A 30 -12.24 -9.50 12.62
N ARG A 31 -11.48 -10.23 13.43
CA ARG A 31 -11.38 -10.01 14.88
C ARG A 31 -10.86 -8.62 15.22
N LYS A 32 -9.74 -8.21 14.64
CA LYS A 32 -9.09 -6.91 14.91
C LYS A 32 -9.93 -5.74 14.39
N ALA A 33 -10.64 -5.90 13.28
CA ALA A 33 -11.54 -4.89 12.73
C ALA A 33 -12.90 -4.80 13.47
N GLY A 34 -13.19 -5.71 14.40
CA GLY A 34 -14.50 -5.80 15.05
C GLY A 34 -15.63 -6.17 14.08
N LEU A 35 -15.32 -6.97 13.05
CA LEU A 35 -16.26 -7.39 12.00
C LEU A 35 -16.55 -8.88 12.09
N GLY A 36 -17.74 -9.28 11.63
CA GLY A 36 -18.03 -10.70 11.41
C GLY A 36 -17.15 -11.27 10.28
N ARG A 37 -16.72 -12.53 10.40
CA ARG A 37 -15.95 -13.22 9.34
C ARG A 37 -16.67 -13.14 7.99
N GLY A 38 -17.97 -13.43 7.96
CA GLY A 38 -18.79 -13.34 6.74
C GLY A 38 -18.79 -11.94 6.12
N THR A 39 -18.70 -10.88 6.93
CA THR A 39 -18.56 -9.51 6.41
C THR A 39 -17.24 -9.32 5.69
N VAL A 40 -16.11 -9.77 6.26
CA VAL A 40 -14.81 -9.64 5.57
C VAL A 40 -14.78 -10.45 4.29
N TYR A 41 -15.28 -11.70 4.34
CA TYR A 41 -15.36 -12.57 3.16
C TYR A 41 -16.29 -12.04 2.05
N HIS A 42 -17.30 -11.25 2.41
CA HIS A 42 -18.14 -10.56 1.43
C HIS A 42 -17.36 -9.51 0.60
N TYR A 43 -16.32 -8.91 1.16
CA TYR A 43 -15.46 -7.96 0.44
C TYR A 43 -14.27 -8.63 -0.22
N TYR A 44 -13.70 -9.66 0.42
CA TYR A 44 -12.48 -10.32 0.00
C TYR A 44 -12.58 -11.83 0.15
N ASN A 45 -12.56 -12.54 -0.98
CA ASN A 45 -12.65 -14.00 -0.99
C ASN A 45 -11.44 -14.68 -0.34
N ASN A 46 -10.26 -14.04 -0.41
CA ASN A 46 -9.04 -14.56 0.18
C ASN A 46 -8.06 -13.42 0.54
N LYS A 47 -7.00 -13.77 1.29
CA LYS A 47 -5.98 -12.80 1.72
C LYS A 47 -5.10 -12.27 0.60
N ILE A 48 -4.94 -13.03 -0.49
CA ILE A 48 -4.11 -12.62 -1.64
C ILE A 48 -4.77 -11.45 -2.35
N SER A 49 -6.06 -11.57 -2.71
CA SER A 49 -6.82 -10.48 -3.34
C SER A 49 -6.89 -9.24 -2.45
N LEU A 50 -6.92 -9.44 -1.12
CA LEU A 50 -6.93 -8.33 -0.17
C LEU A 50 -5.58 -7.59 -0.15
N ILE A 51 -4.47 -8.33 -0.16
CA ILE A 51 -3.12 -7.74 -0.15
C ILE A 51 -2.85 -7.03 -1.49
N GLU A 52 -3.28 -7.62 -2.60
CA GLU A 52 -3.16 -7.02 -3.92
C GLU A 52 -3.85 -5.66 -4.00
N ASP A 53 -5.13 -5.61 -3.62
CA ASP A 53 -5.90 -4.37 -3.51
C ASP A 53 -5.26 -3.31 -2.60
N LEU A 54 -4.67 -3.76 -1.49
CA LEU A 54 -3.94 -2.92 -0.54
C LEU A 54 -2.67 -2.33 -1.16
N LEU A 55 -1.92 -3.13 -1.93
CA LEU A 55 -0.69 -2.68 -2.61
C LEU A 55 -0.99 -1.76 -3.80
N ILE A 56 -2.10 -1.97 -4.49
CA ILE A 56 -2.56 -1.05 -5.54
C ILE A 56 -2.89 0.32 -4.93
N GLU A 57 -3.65 0.36 -3.83
CA GLU A 57 -3.95 1.62 -3.12
C GLU A 57 -2.66 2.29 -2.59
N ALA A 58 -1.71 1.50 -2.10
CA ALA A 58 -0.39 1.98 -1.70
C ALA A 58 0.37 2.65 -2.85
N PHE A 59 0.32 2.05 -4.04
CA PHE A 59 0.99 2.55 -5.22
C PHE A 59 0.33 3.84 -5.72
N GLU A 60 -0.99 3.89 -5.77
CA GLU A 60 -1.74 5.09 -6.16
C GLU A 60 -1.41 6.29 -5.26
N GLU A 61 -1.35 6.09 -3.93
CA GLU A 61 -0.97 7.15 -2.98
C GLU A 61 0.49 7.58 -3.17
N ALA A 62 1.41 6.64 -3.34
CA ALA A 62 2.82 6.95 -3.59
C ALA A 62 3.03 7.70 -4.92
N GLN A 63 2.31 7.30 -5.97
CA GLN A 63 2.35 7.95 -7.28
C GLN A 63 1.82 9.37 -7.19
N LYS A 64 0.71 9.57 -6.49
CA LYS A 64 0.15 10.90 -6.24
C LYS A 64 1.16 11.80 -5.52
N ILE A 65 1.76 11.35 -4.42
CA ILE A 65 2.78 12.12 -3.68
C ILE A 65 3.95 12.49 -4.60
N THR A 66 4.41 11.53 -5.39
CA THR A 66 5.50 11.72 -6.35
C THR A 66 5.16 12.81 -7.36
N MET A 67 3.99 12.74 -7.99
CA MET A 67 3.53 13.74 -8.96
C MET A 67 3.36 15.12 -8.33
N GLU A 68 2.78 15.20 -7.13
CA GLU A 68 2.50 16.48 -6.44
C GLU A 68 3.77 17.18 -5.95
N THR A 69 4.85 16.45 -5.67
CA THR A 69 6.07 17.01 -5.06
C THR A 69 7.27 17.09 -6.01
N LEU A 70 7.43 16.14 -6.93
CA LEU A 70 8.60 16.07 -7.83
C LEU A 70 8.36 16.71 -9.20
N ASN A 71 7.11 16.85 -9.65
CA ASN A 71 6.76 17.43 -10.95
C ASN A 71 6.36 18.92 -10.87
N THR A 72 6.91 19.63 -9.89
CA THR A 72 6.73 21.08 -9.74
C THR A 72 7.87 21.86 -10.39
N ASN A 73 7.68 23.18 -10.54
CA ASN A 73 8.71 24.10 -11.06
C ASN A 73 9.69 24.58 -9.96
N GLU A 74 9.64 23.99 -8.76
CA GLU A 74 10.54 24.31 -7.66
C GLU A 74 11.97 23.80 -7.94
N SER A 75 12.95 24.36 -7.22
CA SER A 75 14.33 23.87 -7.32
C SER A 75 14.44 22.39 -6.91
N PRO A 76 15.39 21.61 -7.48
CA PRO A 76 15.50 20.17 -7.19
C PRO A 76 15.58 19.81 -5.71
N LEU A 77 16.27 20.63 -4.90
CA LEU A 77 16.40 20.41 -3.47
C LEU A 77 15.07 20.58 -2.73
N ILE A 78 14.27 21.59 -3.10
CA ILE A 78 12.94 21.83 -2.52
C ILE A 78 12.00 20.67 -2.84
N ARG A 79 12.00 20.22 -4.11
CA ARG A 79 11.19 19.06 -4.53
C ARG A 79 11.56 17.80 -3.74
N LEU A 80 12.85 17.54 -3.57
CA LEU A 80 13.33 16.39 -2.79
C LEU A 80 12.92 16.48 -1.32
N GLU A 81 13.03 17.66 -0.70
CA GLU A 81 12.61 17.88 0.69
C GLU A 81 11.10 17.65 0.85
N GLN A 82 10.29 18.22 -0.05
CA GLN A 82 8.83 18.04 -0.04
C GLN A 82 8.45 16.58 -0.23
N TYR A 83 9.05 15.91 -1.22
CA TYR A 83 8.84 14.49 -1.46
C TYR A 83 9.17 13.66 -0.23
N ALA A 84 10.36 13.83 0.36
CA ALA A 84 10.77 13.08 1.55
C ALA A 84 9.80 13.30 2.72
N LYS A 85 9.38 14.54 2.98
CA LYS A 85 8.41 14.84 4.05
C LYS A 85 7.05 14.20 3.79
N CYS A 86 6.50 14.35 2.59
CA CYS A 86 5.19 13.80 2.22
C CYS A 86 5.21 12.27 2.22
N GLN A 87 6.26 11.66 1.67
CA GLN A 87 6.41 10.22 1.57
C GLN A 87 6.60 9.55 2.94
N LEU A 88 7.46 10.09 3.80
CA LEU A 88 7.60 9.57 5.17
C LEU A 88 6.34 9.82 6.00
N GLY A 89 5.66 10.95 5.78
CA GLY A 89 4.39 11.25 6.41
C GLY A 89 3.26 10.30 6.00
N SER A 90 3.27 9.79 4.75
CA SER A 90 2.27 8.84 4.27
C SER A 90 2.40 7.48 4.94
N TRP A 91 3.63 7.05 5.28
CA TRP A 91 3.86 5.78 5.97
C TRP A 91 3.23 5.72 7.36
N ILE A 92 3.16 6.87 8.04
CA ILE A 92 2.51 7.00 9.35
C ILE A 92 0.98 6.98 9.19
N LYS A 93 0.46 7.66 8.16
CA LYS A 93 -0.99 7.75 7.91
C LYS A 93 -1.58 6.47 7.32
N GLN A 94 -0.81 5.78 6.50
CA GLN A 94 -1.23 4.63 5.70
C GLN A 94 -0.10 3.58 5.72
N PRO A 95 -0.13 2.63 6.67
CA PRO A 95 0.95 1.65 6.85
C PRO A 95 1.23 0.80 5.60
N PHE A 96 0.26 0.70 4.69
CA PHE A 96 0.41 -0.02 3.43
C PHE A 96 1.36 0.64 2.44
N VAL A 97 1.53 1.97 2.46
CA VAL A 97 2.55 2.64 1.63
C VAL A 97 3.93 2.16 2.07
N PHE A 98 4.18 2.07 3.39
CA PHE A 98 5.41 1.47 3.89
C PHE A 98 5.58 0.01 3.46
N ILE A 99 4.50 -0.80 3.50
CA ILE A 99 4.53 -2.20 3.02
C ILE A 99 4.98 -2.28 1.55
N LEU A 100 4.43 -1.43 0.67
CA LEU A 100 4.81 -1.40 -0.74
C LEU A 100 6.32 -1.23 -0.90
N PHE A 101 6.88 -0.15 -0.33
CA PHE A 101 8.31 0.13 -0.43
C PHE A 101 9.15 -0.98 0.24
N LYS A 102 8.78 -1.42 1.45
CA LYS A 102 9.48 -2.48 2.17
C LYS A 102 9.60 -3.77 1.35
N ASN A 103 8.55 -4.17 0.63
CA ASN A 103 8.55 -5.45 -0.09
C ASN A 103 9.29 -5.41 -1.41
N LEU A 104 9.42 -4.25 -2.05
CA LEU A 104 10.20 -4.13 -3.27
C LEU A 104 11.71 -4.28 -3.04
N PHE A 105 12.18 -4.00 -1.82
CA PHE A 105 13.57 -4.23 -1.42
C PHE A 105 13.82 -5.62 -0.84
N GLN A 106 12.82 -6.51 -0.82
CA GLN A 106 13.00 -7.88 -0.34
C GLN A 106 13.40 -8.85 -1.46
N SER A 107 14.14 -9.89 -1.08
CA SER A 107 14.59 -10.93 -2.00
C SER A 107 13.48 -11.87 -2.48
N LYS A 108 12.36 -11.94 -1.75
CA LYS A 108 11.19 -12.75 -2.12
C LYS A 108 9.99 -11.84 -2.38
N PRO A 109 9.37 -11.91 -3.57
CA PRO A 109 8.21 -11.10 -3.88
C PRO A 109 7.00 -11.53 -3.04
N ILE A 110 6.08 -10.60 -2.79
CA ILE A 110 4.77 -10.95 -2.24
C ILE A 110 4.02 -11.78 -3.29
N PRO A 111 3.41 -12.92 -2.92
CA PRO A 111 2.69 -13.78 -3.87
C PRO A 111 1.31 -13.21 -4.22
N ILE A 112 1.27 -12.07 -4.91
CA ILE A 112 0.06 -11.50 -5.53
C ILE A 112 -0.03 -11.91 -7.01
N GLN A 113 -1.22 -11.79 -7.61
CA GLN A 113 -1.42 -12.22 -8.99
C GLN A 113 -0.66 -11.33 -9.98
N ASN A 114 -0.80 -10.01 -9.85
CA ASN A 114 -0.22 -9.06 -10.80
C ASN A 114 1.07 -8.39 -10.26
N TYR A 115 1.98 -9.18 -9.68
CA TYR A 115 3.21 -8.65 -9.09
C TYR A 115 4.11 -7.95 -10.12
N ASP A 116 4.29 -8.54 -11.29
CA ASP A 116 5.16 -7.99 -12.33
C ASP A 116 4.62 -6.67 -12.89
N GLU A 117 3.30 -6.55 -13.03
CA GLU A 117 2.64 -5.30 -13.44
C GLU A 117 2.83 -4.22 -12.38
N LEU A 118 2.60 -4.53 -11.10
CA LEU A 118 2.85 -3.62 -9.99
C LEU A 118 4.31 -3.16 -9.96
N LEU A 119 5.26 -4.08 -10.16
CA LEU A 119 6.68 -3.79 -10.20
C LEU A 119 7.02 -2.85 -11.37
N ASN A 120 6.51 -3.13 -12.57
CA ASN A 120 6.72 -2.29 -13.75
C ASN A 120 6.14 -0.87 -13.53
N ASN A 121 4.92 -0.78 -12.99
CA ASN A 121 4.28 0.50 -12.66
C ASN A 121 5.09 1.27 -11.60
N PHE A 122 5.61 0.58 -10.59
CA PHE A 122 6.47 1.18 -9.58
C PHE A 122 7.77 1.72 -10.21
N GLN A 123 8.46 0.92 -11.02
CA GLN A 123 9.72 1.34 -11.67
C GLN A 123 9.50 2.57 -12.58
N THR A 124 8.45 2.55 -13.38
CA THR A 124 8.16 3.61 -14.35
C THR A 124 7.74 4.91 -13.69
N HIS A 125 6.91 4.86 -12.64
CA HIS A 125 6.31 6.06 -12.06
C HIS A 125 6.97 6.56 -10.77
N LEU A 126 7.73 5.71 -10.07
CA LEU A 126 8.31 6.04 -8.76
C LEU A 126 9.84 6.04 -8.73
N TYR A 127 10.54 5.22 -9.56
CA TYR A 127 12.01 5.24 -9.61
C TYR A 127 12.60 6.26 -10.58
N SER A 128 11.91 6.52 -11.70
CA SER A 128 12.30 7.56 -12.65
C SER A 128 11.22 8.63 -12.78
N PRO A 129 10.88 9.33 -11.68
CA PRO A 129 9.68 10.18 -11.63
C PRO A 129 9.82 11.53 -12.35
N VAL A 130 11.05 11.96 -12.61
CA VAL A 130 11.35 13.26 -13.26
C VAL A 130 12.10 12.96 -14.56
N THR A 131 11.48 13.27 -15.69
CA THR A 131 12.13 13.38 -17.01
C THR A 131 12.70 14.77 -17.24
#